data_AF-A0A965IT56-F1
#
_entry.id   AF-A0A965IT56-F1
#
_cell.length_a   1.000
_cell.length_b   1.000
_cell.length_c   1.000
_cell.angle_alpha   90.00
_cell.angle_beta   90.00
_cell.angle_gamma   90.00
#
_symmetry.space_group_name_H-M   'P 1'
#
loop_
_entity.id
_entity.type
_entity.pdbx_description
1 polymer ?
#
loop_
_entity_poly.entity_id
_entity_poly.type
_entity_poly.pdbx_seq_one_letter_code
_entity_poly.pdbx_strand_id
1 'polypeptide(L)'
;MQRHLDAVRVGVIEDELSVALEGVGGPVQCTGHCRIGNLLDAHDHVHRGSFLPPGIPVSQPCAAFGCDGCPGSPWGSLVPWESLRLLLVVNSFASSVTARNTVVVHQKLARHHDVQVVETNRRGHATRFAQDAARRGIDVVVAFGGDGTLNEVATGVATTDTALAVLPGGSTNVFARTLGMPNDSLQAVDLLIDALDRNDISPIGLGRCNGRYFTFHTGVGYDAAVVRRVEERAALKRYAGHPLFVVASLRTWALDYDRKKPHFALTFEGDAPEARVDDAYFSIIMNTNPYTFLGNRPLDLVPGTDLGAGLSVVTFRSMNAGHILRSLGSALRGGGVPDAPWLDIRRDVTRLTVDNPTSFPYQLDGDYLGETQRLEFEHVPDAMRLVRAGA
;
A
#
# COMPACT_ATOMS: atom_id res chain seq x y z
N MET A 1 5.82 -29.78 33.79
CA MET A 1 7.00 -29.00 34.21
C MET A 1 7.94 -28.93 33.01
N GLN A 2 8.14 -27.71 32.50
CA GLN A 2 8.89 -27.38 31.29
C GLN A 2 10.24 -28.10 31.14
N ARG A 3 10.57 -28.51 29.92
CA ARG A 3 11.93 -28.33 29.39
C ARG A 3 11.83 -27.75 27.99
N HIS A 4 12.14 -26.46 27.93
CA HIS A 4 12.39 -25.71 26.70
C HIS A 4 13.60 -26.34 25.99
N LEU A 5 13.48 -26.58 24.68
CA LEU A 5 14.63 -26.66 23.80
C LEU A 5 14.87 -25.23 23.31
N ASP A 6 15.94 -24.60 23.81
CA ASP A 6 16.39 -23.30 23.34
C ASP A 6 17.34 -23.49 22.17
N ALA A 7 17.04 -22.89 21.02
CA ALA A 7 17.98 -22.78 19.91
C ALA A 7 19.00 -21.66 20.21
N VAL A 8 20.22 -22.04 20.60
CA VAL A 8 21.34 -21.13 20.83
C VAL A 8 22.14 -20.99 19.53
N ARG A 9 22.05 -19.80 18.90
CA ARG A 9 22.87 -19.29 17.78
C ARG A 9 22.94 -20.15 16.51
N VAL A 10 22.38 -19.61 15.41
CA VAL A 10 22.74 -20.01 14.04
C VAL A 10 23.85 -19.07 13.55
N GLY A 11 25.04 -19.62 13.30
CA GLY A 11 26.15 -18.94 12.62
C GLY A 11 26.51 -19.72 11.36
N VAL A 12 26.70 -19.01 10.25
CA VAL A 12 27.11 -19.58 8.96
C VAL A 12 28.64 -19.43 8.81
N ILE A 13 29.35 -20.53 8.60
CA ILE A 13 30.72 -20.55 8.06
C ILE A 13 30.73 -21.62 6.97
N GLU A 14 31.07 -21.21 5.74
CA GLU A 14 31.38 -22.02 4.54
C GLU A 14 30.65 -23.38 4.40
N ASP A 15 29.54 -23.37 3.67
CA ASP A 15 28.89 -24.48 2.92
C ASP A 15 28.63 -25.85 3.59
N GLU A 16 28.81 -26.01 4.91
CA GLU A 16 28.39 -27.20 5.66
C GLU A 16 27.53 -26.86 6.88
N LEU A 17 26.31 -27.41 6.95
CA LEU A 17 25.44 -27.30 8.12
C LEU A 17 25.58 -28.58 8.97
N SER A 18 26.33 -28.53 10.06
CA SER A 18 26.40 -29.62 11.04
C SER A 18 25.41 -29.36 12.17
N VAL A 19 24.38 -30.20 12.29
CA VAL A 19 23.41 -30.16 13.39
C VAL A 19 23.74 -31.29 14.37
N ALA A 20 24.25 -30.96 15.55
CA ALA A 20 24.39 -31.92 16.65
C ALA A 20 23.11 -31.91 17.50
N LEU A 21 22.43 -33.05 17.59
CA LEU A 21 21.34 -33.28 18.52
C LEU A 21 21.82 -34.27 19.58
N GLU A 22 21.75 -33.88 20.86
CA GLU A 22 22.07 -34.77 21.98
C GLU A 22 20.83 -35.01 22.85
N GLY A 23 20.54 -36.29 23.13
CA GLY A 23 19.54 -36.72 24.10
C GLY A 23 18.33 -37.48 23.52
N VAL A 24 18.45 -38.79 23.29
CA VAL A 24 18.02 -39.93 24.13
C VAL A 24 18.37 -41.19 23.31
N GLY A 25 19.02 -42.17 23.94
CA GLY A 25 19.83 -43.20 23.28
C GLY A 25 19.15 -44.04 22.17
N GLY A 26 19.81 -44.07 21.01
CA GLY A 26 19.57 -44.97 19.88
C GLY A 26 20.27 -44.42 18.62
N PRO A 27 20.93 -45.25 17.78
CA PRO A 27 21.60 -44.75 16.58
C PRO A 27 20.56 -44.32 15.54
N VAL A 28 20.54 -43.04 15.19
CA VAL A 28 19.77 -42.53 14.04
C VAL A 28 20.65 -42.65 12.81
N GLN A 29 20.26 -43.51 11.86
CA GLN A 29 20.88 -43.61 10.56
C GLN A 29 20.21 -42.64 9.59
N CYS A 30 20.93 -41.60 9.17
CA CYS A 30 20.46 -40.69 8.12
C CYS A 30 20.44 -41.41 6.77
N THR A 31 19.28 -41.53 6.14
CA THR A 31 19.14 -41.98 4.76
C THR A 31 18.85 -40.78 3.86
N GLY A 32 19.91 -40.10 3.41
CA GLY A 32 19.82 -39.12 2.31
C GLY A 32 20.80 -37.95 2.41
N HIS A 33 21.48 -37.67 1.29
CA HIS A 33 22.21 -36.42 1.06
C HIS A 33 21.32 -35.50 0.21
N CYS A 34 21.16 -34.23 0.57
CA CYS A 34 20.44 -33.24 -0.24
C CYS A 34 21.22 -31.93 -0.36
N ARG A 35 21.18 -31.29 -1.54
CA ARG A 35 21.73 -29.96 -1.80
C ARG A 35 20.79 -28.87 -1.26
N ILE A 36 21.36 -27.72 -0.89
CA ILE A 36 20.74 -26.54 -0.23
C ILE A 36 19.46 -26.01 -0.90
N GLY A 37 19.15 -26.40 -2.15
CA GLY A 37 17.92 -25.99 -2.85
C GLY A 37 16.61 -26.67 -2.39
N ASN A 38 16.65 -27.73 -1.59
CA ASN A 38 15.47 -28.55 -1.27
C ASN A 38 15.04 -28.52 0.22
N LEU A 39 15.55 -27.57 1.01
CA LEU A 39 15.33 -27.57 2.48
C LEU A 39 13.95 -27.01 2.92
N LEU A 40 13.16 -26.46 1.99
CA LEU A 40 11.77 -26.03 2.28
C LEU A 40 10.76 -27.18 2.16
N ASP A 41 11.07 -28.26 1.44
CA ASP A 41 10.18 -29.44 1.34
C ASP A 41 10.26 -30.35 2.58
N ALA A 42 11.34 -30.26 3.37
CA ALA A 42 11.51 -31.11 4.55
C ALA A 42 10.75 -30.61 5.79
N HIS A 43 10.28 -29.35 5.81
CA HIS A 43 9.53 -28.83 6.95
C HIS A 43 8.10 -29.41 7.01
N ASP A 44 7.55 -29.85 5.87
CA ASP A 44 6.20 -30.41 5.78
C ASP A 44 6.09 -31.86 6.29
N HIS A 45 7.20 -32.59 6.38
CA HIS A 45 7.22 -33.96 6.87
C HIS A 45 7.27 -34.10 8.40
N VAL A 46 7.60 -33.03 9.14
CA VAL A 46 7.75 -33.09 10.60
C VAL A 46 6.48 -32.64 11.35
N HIS A 47 5.55 -31.95 10.68
CA HIS A 47 4.31 -31.45 11.32
C HIS A 47 3.00 -32.13 10.90
N ARG A 48 3.04 -33.19 10.08
CA ARG A 48 1.86 -34.02 9.76
C ARG A 48 2.02 -35.48 10.20
N GLY A 49 2.33 -35.69 11.48
CA GLY A 49 2.35 -37.02 12.10
C GLY A 49 1.19 -37.22 13.06
N SER A 50 -0.02 -37.49 12.56
CA SER A 50 -1.05 -38.15 13.38
C SER A 50 -0.74 -39.66 13.41
N PHE A 51 -0.41 -40.18 14.59
CA PHE A 51 -0.33 -41.62 14.82
C PHE A 51 -1.72 -42.25 14.59
N LEU A 52 -1.86 -43.05 13.54
CA LEU A 52 -2.95 -44.02 13.42
C LEU A 52 -2.51 -45.35 14.06
N PRO A 53 -3.34 -45.99 14.90
CA PRO A 53 -3.07 -47.36 15.32
C PRO A 53 -3.11 -48.30 14.10
N PRO A 54 -2.23 -49.32 14.02
CA PRO A 54 -2.13 -50.16 12.83
C PRO A 54 -3.40 -51.04 12.70
N GLY A 55 -4.09 -50.95 11.56
CA GLY A 55 -5.15 -51.91 11.19
C GLY A 55 -6.39 -51.39 10.44
N ILE A 56 -6.49 -50.12 10.05
CA ILE A 56 -7.67 -49.60 9.33
C ILE A 56 -7.31 -49.34 7.86
N PRO A 57 -7.99 -49.98 6.87
CA PRO A 57 -7.74 -49.71 5.46
C PRO A 57 -8.27 -48.32 5.08
N VAL A 58 -7.47 -47.60 4.29
CA VAL A 58 -7.78 -46.27 3.74
C VAL A 58 -8.93 -46.40 2.74
N SER A 59 -10.15 -46.00 3.13
CA SER A 59 -11.25 -45.81 2.17
C SER A 59 -11.13 -44.43 1.52
N GLN A 60 -11.32 -44.41 0.20
CA GLN A 60 -11.29 -43.24 -0.68
C GLN A 60 -12.28 -42.15 -0.24
N PRO A 61 -12.02 -40.87 -0.56
CA PRO A 61 -13.01 -39.82 -0.37
C PRO A 61 -14.25 -40.10 -1.22
N CYS A 62 -15.41 -39.84 -0.62
CA CYS A 62 -16.74 -40.03 -1.18
C CYS A 62 -16.94 -39.12 -2.42
N ALA A 63 -16.49 -39.56 -3.59
CA ALA A 63 -16.69 -38.88 -4.87
C ALA A 63 -17.41 -39.75 -5.91
N ALA A 64 -17.78 -40.99 -5.57
CA ALA A 64 -18.31 -41.96 -6.54
C ALA A 64 -19.82 -42.19 -6.49
N PHE A 65 -20.57 -41.51 -5.62
CA PHE A 65 -22.03 -41.56 -5.63
C PHE A 65 -22.58 -40.15 -5.49
N GLY A 66 -23.35 -39.71 -6.50
CA GLY A 66 -24.08 -38.45 -6.49
C GLY A 66 -25.12 -38.44 -5.37
N CYS A 67 -24.67 -38.07 -4.17
CA CYS A 67 -25.50 -37.88 -3.00
C CYS A 67 -25.79 -36.38 -2.89
N ASP A 68 -26.91 -35.95 -3.45
CA ASP A 68 -27.53 -34.67 -3.07
C ASP A 68 -27.84 -34.71 -1.57
N GLY A 69 -27.16 -33.83 -0.82
CA GLY A 69 -27.55 -33.38 0.52
C GLY A 69 -27.79 -34.47 1.58
N CYS A 70 -26.77 -34.79 2.38
CA CYS A 70 -26.99 -35.40 3.69
C CYS A 70 -27.53 -34.33 4.67
N PRO A 71 -28.80 -34.41 5.13
CA PRO A 71 -29.32 -33.48 6.12
C PRO A 71 -28.80 -33.90 7.50
N GLY A 72 -27.95 -33.07 8.13
CA GLY A 72 -27.50 -33.27 9.51
C GLY A 72 -25.98 -33.25 9.74
N SER A 73 -25.17 -32.89 8.74
CA SER A 73 -23.74 -32.60 8.94
C SER A 73 -23.57 -31.31 9.78
N PRO A 74 -22.81 -31.33 10.90
CA PRO A 74 -22.45 -30.11 11.64
C PRO A 74 -21.42 -29.25 10.90
N TRP A 75 -20.91 -29.74 9.78
CA TRP A 75 -20.10 -28.98 8.85
C TRP A 75 -21.06 -28.21 7.95
N GLY A 76 -21.33 -26.96 8.31
CA GLY A 76 -21.95 -25.99 7.41
C GLY A 76 -21.23 -26.00 6.07
N SER A 77 -21.98 -25.77 5.00
CA SER A 77 -21.49 -25.66 3.62
C SER A 77 -20.14 -24.94 3.55
N LEU A 78 -19.07 -25.71 3.35
CA LEU A 78 -17.76 -25.17 2.99
C LEU A 78 -17.93 -24.59 1.59
N VAL A 79 -18.19 -23.28 1.50
CA VAL A 79 -18.11 -22.54 0.24
C VAL A 79 -16.68 -22.74 -0.25
N PRO A 80 -16.40 -23.42 -1.37
CA PRO A 80 -15.04 -23.60 -1.86
C PRO A 80 -14.47 -22.22 -2.22
N TRP A 81 -13.35 -21.87 -1.59
CA TRP A 81 -12.59 -20.68 -1.82
C TRP A 81 -11.59 -21.06 -2.91
N GLU A 82 -11.64 -20.38 -4.05
CA GLU A 82 -10.64 -20.59 -5.09
C GLU A 82 -9.30 -20.07 -4.56
N SER A 83 -8.33 -20.97 -4.44
CA SER A 83 -6.99 -20.60 -3.96
C SER A 83 -6.33 -19.66 -4.97
N LEU A 84 -6.09 -18.42 -4.55
CA LEU A 84 -5.36 -17.41 -5.31
C LEU A 84 -3.85 -17.59 -5.13
N ARG A 85 -3.07 -17.23 -6.16
CA ARG A 85 -1.61 -17.07 -6.05
C ARG A 85 -1.29 -15.63 -5.68
N LEU A 86 -0.62 -15.47 -4.57
CA LEU A 86 -0.25 -14.18 -3.98
C LEU A 86 1.26 -13.99 -3.99
N LEU A 87 1.70 -12.78 -4.33
CA LEU A 87 3.06 -12.33 -4.04
C LEU A 87 3.01 -11.28 -2.92
N LEU A 88 3.51 -11.64 -1.74
CA LEU A 88 3.69 -10.74 -0.62
C LEU A 88 5.02 -9.98 -0.76
N VAL A 89 4.94 -8.70 -1.13
CA VAL A 89 6.08 -7.79 -1.25
C VAL A 89 6.26 -7.04 0.07
N VAL A 90 7.35 -7.35 0.78
CA VAL A 90 7.63 -6.84 2.12
C VAL A 90 8.71 -5.77 2.06
N ASN A 91 8.44 -4.60 2.63
CA ASN A 91 9.46 -3.59 2.90
C ASN A 91 9.93 -3.66 4.35
N SER A 92 11.02 -4.38 4.59
CA SER A 92 11.62 -4.58 5.92
C SER A 92 12.15 -3.29 6.56
N PHE A 93 12.24 -2.18 5.80
CA PHE A 93 12.62 -0.85 6.31
C PHE A 93 11.41 0.02 6.69
N ALA A 94 10.19 -0.44 6.44
CA ALA A 94 8.99 0.30 6.81
C ALA A 94 8.78 0.27 8.34
N SER A 95 8.24 1.37 8.90
CA SER A 95 8.32 1.65 10.34
C SER A 95 7.65 0.64 11.26
N SER A 96 6.61 -0.07 10.79
CA SER A 96 5.87 -1.06 11.58
C SER A 96 6.02 -2.49 11.04
N VAL A 97 6.84 -2.70 10.00
CA VAL A 97 7.16 -4.04 9.50
C VAL A 97 8.27 -4.65 10.35
N THR A 98 8.08 -5.89 10.77
CA THR A 98 9.03 -6.67 11.57
C THR A 98 9.10 -8.08 11.02
N ALA A 99 10.17 -8.83 11.32
CA ALA A 99 10.22 -10.25 10.98
C ALA A 99 9.03 -11.02 11.58
N ARG A 100 8.62 -10.67 12.82
CA ARG A 100 7.53 -11.34 13.54
C ARG A 100 6.18 -11.16 12.83
N ASN A 101 5.75 -9.93 12.57
CA ASN A 101 4.45 -9.73 11.90
C ASN A 101 4.48 -10.19 10.44
N THR A 102 5.63 -10.14 9.76
CA THR A 102 5.79 -10.74 8.41
C THR A 102 5.51 -12.24 8.43
N VAL A 103 6.08 -12.99 9.37
CA VAL A 103 5.81 -14.42 9.53
C VAL A 103 4.33 -14.68 9.82
N VAL A 104 3.71 -13.89 10.72
CA VAL A 104 2.29 -14.05 11.06
C VAL A 104 1.39 -13.76 9.86
N VAL A 105 1.65 -12.67 9.12
CA VAL A 105 0.90 -12.30 7.90
C VAL A 105 1.02 -13.40 6.85
N HIS A 106 2.24 -13.87 6.58
CA HIS A 106 2.48 -14.97 5.65
C HIS A 106 1.72 -16.23 6.08
N GLN A 107 1.84 -16.65 7.34
CA GLN A 107 1.15 -17.84 7.86
C GLN A 107 -0.37 -17.72 7.77
N LYS A 108 -0.94 -16.53 7.99
CA LYS A 108 -2.39 -16.32 7.88
C LYS A 108 -2.84 -16.41 6.42
N LEU A 109 -2.17 -15.74 5.49
CA LEU A 109 -2.49 -15.77 4.07
C LEU A 109 -2.32 -17.19 3.47
N ALA A 110 -1.24 -17.88 3.84
CA ALA A 110 -0.90 -19.21 3.33
C ALA A 110 -1.83 -20.33 3.80
N ARG A 111 -2.79 -20.06 4.70
CA ARG A 111 -3.82 -21.04 5.08
C ARG A 111 -4.78 -21.33 3.94
N HIS A 112 -5.09 -20.31 3.15
CA HIS A 112 -6.17 -20.33 2.16
C HIS A 112 -5.67 -20.11 0.73
N HIS A 113 -4.46 -19.59 0.57
CA HIS A 113 -3.89 -19.16 -0.71
C HIS A 113 -2.46 -19.66 -0.89
N ASP A 114 -1.98 -19.71 -2.14
CA ASP A 114 -0.57 -19.96 -2.46
C ASP A 114 0.22 -18.66 -2.34
N VAL A 115 1.17 -18.57 -1.41
CA VAL A 115 1.84 -17.30 -1.06
C VAL A 115 3.34 -17.40 -1.26
N GLN A 116 3.88 -16.52 -2.10
CA GLN A 116 5.31 -16.28 -2.22
C GLN A 116 5.68 -14.99 -1.50
N VAL A 117 6.81 -14.96 -0.81
CA VAL A 117 7.28 -13.76 -0.08
C VAL A 117 8.57 -13.26 -0.72
N VAL A 118 8.63 -11.94 -0.95
CA VAL A 118 9.85 -11.26 -1.40
C VAL A 118 10.09 -10.02 -0.54
N GLU A 119 11.36 -9.76 -0.22
CA GLU A 119 11.76 -8.57 0.52
C GLU A 119 12.42 -7.53 -0.38
N THR A 120 12.06 -6.26 -0.20
CA THR A 120 12.67 -5.14 -0.92
C THR A 120 13.94 -4.69 -0.23
N ASN A 121 15.02 -4.50 -1.00
CA ASN A 121 16.31 -4.04 -0.47
C ASN A 121 16.62 -2.57 -0.80
N ARG A 122 15.89 -1.96 -1.74
CA ARG A 122 16.04 -0.56 -2.16
C ARG A 122 14.79 -0.07 -2.92
N ARG A 123 14.69 1.24 -3.10
CA ARG A 123 13.66 1.87 -3.95
C ARG A 123 13.64 1.25 -5.36
N GLY A 124 12.44 1.06 -5.90
CA GLY A 124 12.15 0.47 -7.20
C GLY A 124 12.14 -1.06 -7.23
N HIS A 125 12.45 -1.75 -6.12
CA HIS A 125 12.36 -3.21 -6.06
C HIS A 125 10.91 -3.69 -6.09
N ALA A 126 10.01 -3.02 -5.38
CA ALA A 126 8.61 -3.43 -5.32
C ALA A 126 7.95 -3.33 -6.70
N THR A 127 8.28 -2.29 -7.49
CA THR A 127 7.82 -2.18 -8.88
C THR A 127 8.30 -3.35 -9.74
N ARG A 128 9.57 -3.74 -9.62
CA ARG A 128 10.12 -4.86 -10.41
C ARG A 128 9.47 -6.19 -10.04
N PHE A 129 9.26 -6.45 -8.75
CA PHE A 129 8.58 -7.64 -8.27
C PHE A 129 7.12 -7.69 -8.73
N ALA A 130 6.41 -6.57 -8.63
CA ALA A 130 5.03 -6.44 -9.11
C ALA A 130 4.91 -6.69 -10.62
N GLN A 131 5.80 -6.10 -11.43
CA GLN A 131 5.83 -6.32 -12.88
C GLN A 131 6.16 -7.78 -13.22
N ASP A 132 7.05 -8.43 -12.45
CA ASP A 132 7.35 -9.85 -12.63
C ASP A 132 6.17 -10.76 -12.28
N ALA A 133 5.50 -10.46 -11.16
CA ALA A 133 4.28 -11.14 -10.76
C ALA A 133 3.22 -11.04 -11.86
N ALA A 134 3.01 -9.84 -12.41
CA ALA A 134 2.06 -9.63 -13.51
C ALA A 134 2.41 -10.43 -14.76
N ARG A 135 3.69 -10.45 -15.17
CA ARG A 135 4.14 -11.28 -16.31
C ARG A 135 3.96 -12.77 -16.09
N ARG A 136 4.10 -13.24 -14.84
CA ARG A 136 3.89 -14.63 -14.43
C ARG A 136 2.41 -14.96 -14.23
N GLY A 137 1.53 -13.99 -14.41
CA GLY A 137 0.10 -14.10 -14.20
C GLY A 137 -0.26 -14.42 -12.74
N ILE A 138 0.48 -13.89 -11.76
CA ILE A 138 0.10 -13.97 -10.34
C ILE A 138 -1.22 -13.21 -10.15
N ASP A 139 -2.10 -13.74 -9.31
CA ASP A 139 -3.47 -13.23 -9.20
C ASP A 139 -3.50 -11.92 -8.39
N VAL A 140 -2.72 -11.84 -7.30
CA VAL A 140 -2.65 -10.64 -6.44
C VAL A 140 -1.22 -10.37 -5.95
N VAL A 141 -0.81 -9.10 -5.94
CA VAL A 141 0.40 -8.65 -5.25
C VAL A 141 -0.01 -7.89 -3.99
N VAL A 142 0.41 -8.40 -2.82
CA VAL A 142 0.16 -7.79 -1.51
C VAL A 142 1.33 -6.86 -1.18
N ALA A 143 1.10 -5.56 -1.17
CA ALA A 143 2.08 -4.56 -0.73
C ALA A 143 2.06 -4.46 0.80
N PHE A 144 3.08 -4.99 1.48
CA PHE A 144 3.25 -4.87 2.92
C PHE A 144 4.37 -3.86 3.26
N GLY A 145 3.97 -2.62 3.50
CA GLY A 145 4.89 -1.49 3.68
C GLY A 145 4.16 -0.16 3.86
N GLY A 146 4.88 0.94 3.68
CA GLY A 146 4.28 2.28 3.68
C GLY A 146 3.71 2.69 2.31
N ASP A 147 3.21 3.92 2.23
CA ASP A 147 2.60 4.50 1.02
C ASP A 147 3.53 4.44 -0.21
N GLY A 148 4.84 4.63 -0.04
CA GLY A 148 5.81 4.52 -1.15
C GLY A 148 5.97 3.09 -1.68
N THR A 149 5.96 2.08 -0.81
CA THR A 149 5.99 0.65 -1.24
C THR A 149 4.71 0.31 -1.99
N LEU A 150 3.57 0.82 -1.51
CA LEU A 150 2.30 0.70 -2.20
C LEU A 150 2.33 1.35 -3.58
N ASN A 151 2.82 2.59 -3.71
CA ASN A 151 2.94 3.26 -5.01
C ASN A 151 3.83 2.46 -5.98
N GLU A 152 4.93 1.89 -5.49
CA GLU A 152 5.81 1.05 -6.30
C GLU A 152 5.09 -0.21 -6.82
N VAL A 153 4.33 -0.91 -5.97
CA VAL A 153 3.54 -2.08 -6.39
C VAL A 153 2.42 -1.66 -7.34
N ALA A 154 1.65 -0.63 -6.99
CA ALA A 154 0.56 -0.11 -7.81
C ALA A 154 1.05 0.26 -9.22
N THR A 155 2.19 0.95 -9.32
CA THR A 155 2.83 1.27 -10.60
C THR A 155 3.23 0.01 -11.37
N GLY A 156 3.65 -1.05 -10.67
CA GLY A 156 4.08 -2.30 -11.30
C GLY A 156 2.94 -3.18 -11.80
N VAL A 157 1.76 -3.10 -11.18
CA VAL A 157 0.56 -3.86 -11.59
C VAL A 157 -0.46 -3.03 -12.38
N ALA A 158 -0.27 -1.72 -12.49
CA ALA A 158 -1.13 -0.86 -13.29
C ALA A 158 -1.22 -1.36 -14.73
N THR A 159 -2.43 -1.35 -15.29
CA THR A 159 -2.79 -1.83 -16.63
C THR A 159 -2.50 -3.32 -16.86
N THR A 160 -2.54 -4.11 -15.80
CA THR A 160 -2.41 -5.58 -15.83
C THR A 160 -3.61 -6.26 -15.16
N ASP A 161 -3.76 -7.57 -15.36
CA ASP A 161 -4.83 -8.36 -14.73
C ASP A 161 -4.56 -8.72 -13.26
N THR A 162 -3.34 -8.49 -12.78
CA THR A 162 -2.92 -8.75 -11.40
C THR A 162 -3.46 -7.66 -10.48
N ALA A 163 -4.14 -8.08 -9.40
CA ALA A 163 -4.71 -7.14 -8.44
C ALA A 163 -3.68 -6.67 -7.42
N LEU A 164 -3.89 -5.45 -6.90
CA LEU A 164 -3.21 -4.92 -5.72
C LEU A 164 -4.00 -5.31 -4.46
N ALA A 165 -3.29 -5.79 -3.45
CA ALA A 165 -3.74 -5.83 -2.07
C ALA A 165 -2.79 -5.00 -1.20
N VAL A 166 -3.31 -4.46 -0.10
CA VAL A 166 -2.56 -3.53 0.75
C VAL A 166 -2.51 -4.02 2.18
N LEU A 167 -1.32 -3.97 2.79
CA LEU A 167 -1.15 -4.13 4.23
C LEU A 167 -0.33 -2.97 4.81
N PRO A 168 -0.82 -2.32 5.88
CA PRO A 168 -0.17 -1.16 6.47
C PRO A 168 1.14 -1.56 7.18
N GLY A 169 2.25 -1.02 6.72
CA GLY A 169 3.59 -1.20 7.29
C GLY A 169 4.35 0.11 7.52
N GLY A 170 3.78 1.24 7.10
CA GLY A 170 4.32 2.59 7.28
C GLY A 170 3.74 3.33 8.48
N SER A 171 4.09 4.61 8.60
CA SER A 171 3.65 5.46 9.72
C SER A 171 2.27 6.08 9.48
N THR A 172 1.97 6.49 8.24
CA THR A 172 0.73 7.20 7.89
C THR A 172 -0.28 6.29 7.20
N ASN A 173 0.16 5.50 6.20
CA ASN A 173 -0.65 4.53 5.46
C ASN A 173 -1.94 5.15 4.91
N VAL A 174 -1.81 6.29 4.24
CA VAL A 174 -2.95 7.10 3.76
C VAL A 174 -3.88 6.26 2.91
N PHE A 175 -3.35 5.53 1.93
CA PHE A 175 -4.20 4.76 1.02
C PHE A 175 -4.91 3.61 1.73
N ALA A 176 -4.20 2.83 2.56
CA ALA A 176 -4.80 1.73 3.33
C ALA A 176 -5.95 2.23 4.22
N ARG A 177 -5.74 3.36 4.91
CA ARG A 177 -6.76 3.96 5.78
C ARG A 177 -7.92 4.59 5.00
N THR A 178 -7.64 5.10 3.80
CA THR A 178 -8.68 5.59 2.88
C THR A 178 -9.60 4.46 2.44
N LEU A 179 -9.06 3.25 2.28
CA LEU A 179 -9.83 2.02 2.05
C LEU A 179 -10.53 1.47 3.30
N GLY A 180 -10.51 2.18 4.44
CA GLY A 180 -11.14 1.74 5.69
C GLY A 180 -10.32 0.75 6.52
N MET A 181 -9.08 0.42 6.10
CA MET A 181 -8.26 -0.55 6.84
C MET A 181 -7.69 0.05 8.14
N PRO A 182 -7.62 -0.74 9.24
CA PRO A 182 -6.95 -0.32 10.45
C PRO A 182 -5.45 -0.16 10.21
N ASN A 183 -4.78 0.70 10.98
CA ASN A 183 -3.34 0.95 10.81
C ASN A 183 -2.45 -0.20 11.33
N ASP A 184 -3.03 -1.12 12.10
CA ASP A 184 -2.36 -2.31 12.62
C ASP A 184 -2.38 -3.44 11.59
N SER A 185 -1.20 -3.90 11.17
CA SER A 185 -1.05 -4.95 10.16
C SER A 185 -1.74 -6.27 10.50
N LEU A 186 -1.83 -6.63 11.78
CA LEU A 186 -2.39 -7.92 12.21
C LEU A 186 -3.92 -7.91 12.24
N GLN A 187 -4.52 -6.75 12.46
CA GLN A 187 -5.95 -6.53 12.26
C GLN A 187 -6.29 -6.39 10.77
N ALA A 188 -5.46 -5.67 10.02
CA ALA A 188 -5.67 -5.42 8.60
C ALA A 188 -5.59 -6.71 7.76
N VAL A 189 -4.73 -7.67 8.13
CA VAL A 189 -4.61 -8.95 7.40
C VAL A 189 -5.85 -9.83 7.54
N ASP A 190 -6.57 -9.77 8.65
CA ASP A 190 -7.81 -10.55 8.82
C ASP A 190 -8.88 -10.04 7.84
N LEU A 191 -9.04 -8.71 7.75
CA LEU A 191 -9.92 -8.09 6.76
C LEU A 191 -9.50 -8.37 5.31
N LEU A 192 -8.20 -8.40 5.05
CA LEU A 192 -7.68 -8.72 3.73
C LEU A 192 -7.99 -10.16 3.32
N ILE A 193 -7.82 -11.12 4.23
CA ILE A 193 -8.13 -12.54 3.96
C ILE A 193 -9.62 -12.69 3.66
N ASP A 194 -10.49 -12.07 4.47
CA ASP A 194 -11.93 -12.11 4.24
C ASP A 194 -12.32 -11.57 2.86
N ALA A 195 -11.64 -10.52 2.38
CA ALA A 195 -11.88 -9.98 1.03
C ALA A 195 -11.31 -10.87 -0.09
N LEU A 196 -10.15 -11.48 0.12
CA LEU A 196 -9.55 -12.43 -0.83
C LEU A 196 -10.41 -13.70 -0.97
N ASP A 197 -10.89 -14.25 0.15
CA ASP A 197 -11.76 -15.44 0.18
C ASP A 197 -13.08 -15.20 -0.55
N ARG A 198 -13.59 -13.96 -0.53
CA ARG A 198 -14.78 -13.54 -1.30
C ARG A 198 -14.48 -13.15 -2.74
N ASN A 199 -13.21 -13.15 -3.16
CA ASN A 199 -12.76 -12.60 -4.43
C ASN A 199 -13.26 -11.16 -4.68
N ASP A 200 -13.24 -10.33 -3.63
CA ASP A 200 -13.72 -8.95 -3.65
C ASP A 200 -12.68 -8.03 -4.31
N ILE A 201 -12.62 -8.15 -5.63
CA ILE A 201 -11.65 -7.47 -6.49
C ILE A 201 -12.42 -6.62 -7.50
N SER A 202 -12.17 -5.32 -7.50
CA SER A 202 -12.80 -4.38 -8.43
C SER A 202 -11.76 -3.50 -9.14
N PRO A 203 -12.03 -3.08 -10.37
CA PRO A 203 -11.19 -2.09 -11.04
C PRO A 203 -11.30 -0.74 -10.32
N ILE A 204 -10.21 0.02 -10.36
CA ILE A 204 -10.08 1.37 -9.85
C ILE A 204 -9.31 2.24 -10.83
N GLY A 205 -9.65 3.52 -10.85
CA GLY A 205 -8.91 4.55 -11.54
C GLY A 205 -7.66 4.98 -10.77
N LEU A 206 -6.65 5.40 -11.53
CA LEU A 206 -5.42 6.00 -11.02
C LEU A 206 -5.18 7.34 -11.67
N GLY A 207 -4.58 8.25 -10.93
CA GLY A 207 -4.01 9.46 -11.53
C GLY A 207 -2.68 9.15 -12.20
N ARG A 208 -2.40 9.78 -13.33
CA ARG A 208 -1.11 9.70 -14.02
C ARG A 208 -0.56 11.10 -14.26
N CYS A 209 0.71 11.30 -13.94
CA CYS A 209 1.43 12.56 -14.09
C CYS A 209 2.73 12.32 -14.86
N ASN A 210 2.88 12.93 -16.04
CA ASN A 210 4.04 12.74 -16.94
C ASN A 210 4.41 11.24 -17.12
N GLY A 211 3.42 10.36 -17.25
CA GLY A 211 3.60 8.92 -17.41
C GLY A 211 3.78 8.11 -16.11
N ARG A 212 3.87 8.74 -14.94
CA ARG A 212 3.95 8.04 -13.64
C ARG A 212 2.61 8.03 -12.91
N TYR A 213 2.21 6.87 -12.38
CA TYR A 213 0.98 6.73 -11.62
C TYR A 213 1.11 7.24 -10.18
N PHE A 214 0.01 7.78 -9.66
CA PHE A 214 -0.19 8.11 -8.25
C PHE A 214 -1.55 7.59 -7.78
N THR A 215 -1.63 7.22 -6.52
CA THR A 215 -2.73 6.44 -5.96
C THR A 215 -3.68 7.29 -5.12
N PHE A 216 -3.18 8.32 -4.42
CA PHE A 216 -4.03 9.17 -3.58
C PHE A 216 -3.90 10.66 -3.90
N HIS A 217 -2.69 11.23 -3.96
CA HIS A 217 -2.58 12.66 -4.30
C HIS A 217 -1.21 13.09 -4.84
N THR A 218 -1.23 14.25 -5.48
CA THR A 218 -0.07 15.00 -5.97
C THR A 218 -0.13 16.43 -5.42
N GLY A 219 1.03 16.94 -5.02
CA GLY A 219 1.21 18.33 -4.65
C GLY A 219 2.08 19.07 -5.66
N VAL A 220 1.66 20.27 -6.06
CA VAL A 220 2.43 21.16 -6.95
C VAL A 220 2.67 22.50 -6.26
N GLY A 221 3.90 23.00 -6.36
CA GLY A 221 4.33 24.25 -5.72
C GLY A 221 4.60 24.08 -4.24
N TYR A 222 4.00 24.96 -3.43
CA TYR A 222 4.28 25.04 -1.99
C TYR A 222 4.15 23.68 -1.25
N ASP A 223 3.16 22.86 -1.61
CA ASP A 223 2.96 21.53 -1.00
C ASP A 223 4.19 20.63 -1.18
N ALA A 224 4.74 20.58 -2.40
CA ALA A 224 5.93 19.80 -2.70
C ALA A 224 7.20 20.37 -2.06
N ALA A 225 7.31 21.71 -1.95
CA ALA A 225 8.40 22.35 -1.22
C ALA A 225 8.40 21.96 0.27
N VAL A 226 7.22 21.80 0.87
CA VAL A 226 7.06 21.28 2.23
C VAL A 226 7.52 19.83 2.33
N VAL A 227 7.09 18.96 1.41
CA VAL A 227 7.51 17.55 1.36
C VAL A 227 9.02 17.41 1.25
N ARG A 228 9.67 18.13 0.31
CA ARG A 228 11.13 18.17 0.16
C ARG A 228 11.84 18.46 1.48
N ARG A 229 11.38 19.46 2.23
CA ARG A 229 11.98 19.86 3.51
C ARG A 229 11.85 18.76 4.58
N VAL A 230 10.74 18.03 4.57
CA VAL A 230 10.53 16.90 5.47
C VAL A 230 11.45 15.74 5.10
N GLU A 231 11.63 15.48 3.81
CA GLU A 231 12.58 14.46 3.33
C GLU A 231 14.04 14.82 3.64
N GLU A 232 14.45 16.08 3.48
CA GLU A 232 15.79 16.56 3.89
C GLU A 232 16.06 16.39 5.39
N ARG A 233 15.00 16.40 6.21
CA ARG A 233 15.06 16.17 7.66
C ARG A 233 14.78 14.72 8.05
N ALA A 234 14.76 13.81 7.07
CA ALA A 234 14.42 12.40 7.28
C ALA A 234 15.33 11.67 8.29
N ALA A 235 16.53 12.16 8.57
CA ALA A 235 17.37 11.61 9.65
C ALA A 235 16.70 11.72 11.05
N LEU A 236 15.78 12.66 11.27
CA LEU A 236 14.98 12.78 12.49
C LEU A 236 13.72 11.88 12.51
N LYS A 237 13.41 11.13 11.42
CA LYS A 237 12.20 10.28 11.27
C LYS A 237 12.06 9.19 12.35
N ARG A 238 13.10 8.88 13.11
CA ARG A 238 13.09 7.72 14.02
C ARG A 238 12.32 7.94 15.33
N TYR A 239 11.98 9.18 15.71
CA TYR A 239 11.39 9.45 17.03
C TYR A 239 10.27 10.50 17.10
N ALA A 240 9.94 11.19 16.00
CA ALA A 240 8.98 12.29 16.05
C ALA A 240 7.76 12.00 15.17
N GLY A 241 6.62 11.71 15.80
CA GLY A 241 5.35 11.52 15.11
C GLY A 241 4.81 12.78 14.41
N HIS A 242 3.56 12.66 13.92
CA HIS A 242 2.76 13.65 13.17
C HIS A 242 2.86 15.15 13.56
N PRO A 243 3.03 15.56 14.84
CA PRO A 243 3.12 16.98 15.19
C PRO A 243 4.34 17.70 14.62
N LEU A 244 5.47 17.01 14.43
CA LEU A 244 6.67 17.60 13.84
C LEU A 244 6.46 17.91 12.34
N PHE A 245 5.62 17.13 11.66
CA PHE A 245 5.24 17.34 10.27
C PHE A 245 4.47 18.66 10.14
N VAL A 246 3.42 18.87 10.94
CA VAL A 246 2.63 20.12 10.94
C VAL A 246 3.48 21.33 11.32
N VAL A 247 4.36 21.21 12.32
CA VAL A 247 5.26 22.31 12.74
C VAL A 247 6.34 22.59 11.69
N ALA A 248 6.87 21.56 11.01
CA ALA A 248 7.80 21.74 9.91
C ALA A 248 7.11 22.39 8.70
N SER A 249 5.90 21.96 8.34
CA SER A 249 5.06 22.58 7.31
C SER A 249 4.77 24.04 7.62
N LEU A 250 4.47 24.39 8.88
CA LEU A 250 4.24 25.78 9.32
C LEU A 250 5.52 26.62 9.43
N ARG A 251 6.70 26.01 9.63
CA ARG A 251 7.99 26.73 9.60
C ARG A 251 8.48 26.98 8.16
N THR A 252 8.33 26.01 7.27
CA THR A 252 8.58 26.19 5.83
C THR A 252 7.67 27.28 5.25
N TRP A 253 6.42 27.36 5.73
CA TRP A 253 5.45 28.39 5.40
C TRP A 253 5.92 29.81 5.72
N ALA A 254 6.74 29.96 6.78
CA ALA A 254 7.15 31.25 7.31
C ALA A 254 8.46 31.79 6.72
N LEU A 255 9.32 30.96 6.12
CA LEU A 255 10.72 31.32 5.91
C LEU A 255 11.19 31.32 4.44
N ASP A 256 10.77 30.38 3.59
CA ASP A 256 11.57 30.07 2.37
C ASP A 256 10.80 30.00 1.02
N TYR A 257 9.47 30.14 0.98
CA TYR A 257 8.71 30.11 -0.29
C TYR A 257 8.28 31.52 -0.72
N ASP A 258 8.41 31.88 -1.99
CA ASP A 258 8.02 33.21 -2.47
C ASP A 258 6.50 33.35 -2.43
N ARG A 259 6.01 34.19 -1.52
CA ARG A 259 4.58 34.47 -1.31
C ARG A 259 4.09 35.64 -2.17
N LYS A 260 4.98 36.32 -2.89
CA LYS A 260 4.69 37.58 -3.58
C LYS A 260 4.15 37.37 -4.98
N LYS A 261 4.44 36.24 -5.63
CA LYS A 261 3.99 35.95 -7.00
C LYS A 261 3.44 34.52 -7.11
N PRO A 262 2.36 34.31 -7.88
CA PRO A 262 1.97 32.98 -8.32
C PRO A 262 3.11 32.25 -9.05
N HIS A 263 3.10 30.93 -8.97
CA HIS A 263 4.21 30.08 -9.41
C HIS A 263 3.88 29.23 -10.62
N PHE A 264 2.62 29.14 -11.02
CA PHE A 264 2.18 28.38 -12.18
C PHE A 264 0.72 28.67 -12.51
N ALA A 265 0.32 28.24 -13.70
CA ALA A 265 -1.05 28.21 -14.13
C ALA A 265 -1.54 26.76 -14.29
N LEU A 266 -2.84 26.55 -14.11
CA LEU A 266 -3.50 25.28 -14.42
C LEU A 266 -4.45 25.49 -15.59
N THR A 267 -4.41 24.59 -16.56
CA THR A 267 -5.36 24.53 -17.67
C THR A 267 -6.07 23.19 -17.64
N PHE A 268 -7.39 23.21 -17.51
CA PHE A 268 -8.27 22.05 -17.50
C PHE A 268 -8.74 21.77 -18.94
N GLU A 269 -9.04 20.51 -19.24
CA GLU A 269 -9.59 20.13 -20.54
C GLU A 269 -11.00 20.74 -20.75
N GLY A 270 -11.15 21.55 -21.81
CA GLY A 270 -12.38 22.28 -22.16
C GLY A 270 -12.09 23.69 -22.73
N ASP A 271 -12.91 24.17 -23.67
CA ASP A 271 -12.68 25.44 -24.40
C ASP A 271 -13.21 26.70 -23.67
N ALA A 272 -13.70 26.57 -22.44
CA ALA A 272 -14.29 27.69 -21.70
C ALA A 272 -13.20 28.59 -21.07
N PRO A 273 -13.39 29.93 -21.00
CA PRO A 273 -12.47 30.83 -20.29
C PRO A 273 -12.24 30.44 -18.83
N GLU A 274 -13.22 29.81 -18.18
CA GLU A 274 -13.11 29.26 -16.83
C GLU A 274 -12.25 27.99 -16.74
N ALA A 275 -11.74 27.48 -17.85
CA ALA A 275 -10.85 26.31 -17.88
C ALA A 275 -9.42 26.63 -17.44
N ARG A 276 -9.09 27.88 -17.07
CA ARG A 276 -7.74 28.28 -16.67
C ARG A 276 -7.69 29.04 -15.35
N VAL A 277 -6.66 28.73 -14.55
CA VAL A 277 -6.31 29.43 -13.30
C VAL A 277 -4.87 29.91 -13.41
N ASP A 278 -4.68 31.24 -13.55
CA ASP A 278 -3.36 31.84 -13.83
C ASP A 278 -2.55 32.25 -12.59
N ASP A 279 -3.17 32.28 -11.42
CA ASP A 279 -2.62 32.84 -10.19
C ASP A 279 -2.48 31.80 -9.06
N ALA A 280 -2.04 30.59 -9.41
CA ALA A 280 -1.84 29.51 -8.45
C ALA A 280 -0.54 29.63 -7.66
N TYR A 281 -0.63 29.45 -6.34
CA TYR A 281 0.53 29.33 -5.45
C TYR A 281 0.87 27.87 -5.13
N PHE A 282 -0.17 27.06 -4.89
CA PHE A 282 -0.03 25.62 -4.79
C PHE A 282 -1.33 24.93 -5.17
N SER A 283 -1.21 23.71 -5.67
CA SER A 283 -2.35 22.89 -6.06
C SER A 283 -2.18 21.48 -5.54
N ILE A 284 -3.29 20.89 -5.11
CA ILE A 284 -3.39 19.51 -4.68
C ILE A 284 -4.32 18.81 -5.66
N ILE A 285 -3.79 17.82 -6.37
CA ILE A 285 -4.53 16.97 -7.30
C ILE A 285 -4.75 15.64 -6.61
N MET A 286 -6.00 15.23 -6.46
CA MET A 286 -6.43 14.11 -5.62
C MET A 286 -7.08 13.04 -6.49
N ASN A 287 -6.61 11.80 -6.34
CA ASN A 287 -7.29 10.60 -6.85
C ASN A 287 -8.23 10.01 -5.79
N THR A 288 -7.98 10.30 -4.50
CA THR A 288 -8.84 9.88 -3.39
C THR A 288 -8.93 10.97 -2.33
N ASN A 289 -9.98 10.93 -1.52
CA ASN A 289 -10.08 11.70 -0.29
C ASN A 289 -10.12 10.74 0.92
N PRO A 290 -9.46 11.05 2.06
CA PRO A 290 -8.82 12.32 2.44
C PRO A 290 -7.45 12.59 1.80
N TYR A 291 -6.99 13.85 1.88
CA TYR A 291 -5.62 14.21 1.46
C TYR A 291 -4.57 13.56 2.36
N THR A 292 -4.80 13.58 3.68
CA THR A 292 -3.95 12.90 4.65
C THR A 292 -4.72 12.71 5.96
N PHE A 293 -4.06 12.19 6.98
CA PHE A 293 -4.61 12.06 8.32
C PHE A 293 -3.78 12.83 9.35
N LEU A 294 -4.44 13.49 10.29
CA LEU A 294 -3.79 14.09 11.47
C LEU A 294 -4.10 13.21 12.69
N GLY A 295 -3.18 12.30 13.00
CA GLY A 295 -3.47 11.19 13.91
C GLY A 295 -4.56 10.29 13.30
N ASN A 296 -5.67 10.12 14.01
CA ASN A 296 -6.82 9.34 13.53
C ASN A 296 -7.87 10.17 12.76
N ARG A 297 -7.71 11.49 12.68
CA ARG A 297 -8.69 12.35 11.99
C ARG A 297 -8.32 12.54 10.51
N PRO A 298 -9.24 12.29 9.57
CA PRO A 298 -9.02 12.62 8.16
C PRO A 298 -8.93 14.14 7.96
N LEU A 299 -8.11 14.56 7.00
CA LEU A 299 -8.10 15.91 6.47
C LEU A 299 -8.78 15.89 5.10
N ASP A 300 -10.10 16.10 5.11
CA ASP A 300 -10.92 16.04 3.91
C ASP A 300 -10.85 17.37 3.16
N LEU A 301 -10.28 17.37 1.95
CA LEU A 301 -10.23 18.60 1.14
C LEU A 301 -11.43 18.66 0.20
N VAL A 302 -11.72 17.55 -0.49
CA VAL A 302 -12.85 17.46 -1.43
C VAL A 302 -13.63 16.18 -1.14
N PRO A 303 -14.59 16.23 -0.20
CA PRO A 303 -15.48 15.11 0.07
C PRO A 303 -16.17 14.64 -1.22
N GLY A 304 -16.31 13.32 -1.36
CA GLY A 304 -16.84 12.69 -2.57
C GLY A 304 -15.81 12.41 -3.67
N THR A 305 -14.52 12.67 -3.45
CA THR A 305 -13.47 12.17 -4.35
C THR A 305 -13.30 10.68 -4.14
N ASP A 306 -13.59 9.90 -5.18
CA ASP A 306 -13.54 8.44 -5.15
C ASP A 306 -12.64 7.88 -6.27
N LEU A 307 -12.28 6.61 -6.13
CA LEU A 307 -11.37 5.91 -7.05
C LEU A 307 -12.00 5.57 -8.42
N GLY A 308 -13.31 5.75 -8.60
CA GLY A 308 -14.01 5.48 -9.86
C GLY A 308 -14.34 6.73 -10.67
N ALA A 309 -14.24 7.91 -10.07
CA ALA A 309 -14.48 9.21 -10.71
C ALA A 309 -13.17 9.90 -11.13
N GLY A 310 -13.29 10.99 -11.92
CA GLY A 310 -12.15 11.82 -12.28
C GLY A 310 -11.47 12.50 -11.09
N LEU A 311 -10.33 13.12 -11.35
CA LEU A 311 -9.50 13.75 -10.31
C LEU A 311 -10.21 14.95 -9.67
N SER A 312 -9.99 15.16 -8.38
CA SER A 312 -10.34 16.41 -7.71
C SER A 312 -9.12 17.32 -7.61
N VAL A 313 -9.28 18.60 -7.88
CA VAL A 313 -8.19 19.58 -7.84
C VAL A 313 -8.56 20.71 -6.90
N VAL A 314 -7.69 21.02 -5.95
CA VAL A 314 -7.81 22.18 -5.06
C VAL A 314 -6.60 23.08 -5.29
N THR A 315 -6.84 24.24 -5.87
CA THR A 315 -5.81 25.24 -6.13
C THR A 315 -5.97 26.43 -5.17
N PHE A 316 -4.90 26.75 -4.47
CA PHE A 316 -4.83 27.92 -3.60
C PHE A 316 -4.30 29.12 -4.38
N ARG A 317 -5.12 30.16 -4.44
CA ARG A 317 -4.86 31.43 -5.15
C ARG A 317 -4.35 32.54 -4.24
N SER A 318 -4.14 32.24 -2.95
CA SER A 318 -3.54 33.18 -2.01
C SER A 318 -2.70 32.48 -0.95
N MET A 319 -1.58 33.11 -0.58
CA MET A 319 -0.74 32.70 0.54
C MET A 319 -1.11 33.38 1.86
N ASN A 320 -2.30 33.96 2.01
CA ASN A 320 -2.72 34.57 3.27
C ASN A 320 -2.89 33.50 4.37
N ALA A 321 -2.31 33.74 5.55
CA ALA A 321 -2.36 32.83 6.70
C ALA A 321 -3.78 32.47 7.12
N GLY A 322 -4.65 33.48 7.24
CA GLY A 322 -6.03 33.30 7.66
C GLY A 322 -6.83 32.50 6.66
N HIS A 323 -6.60 32.70 5.36
CA HIS A 323 -7.24 31.95 4.28
C HIS A 323 -6.86 30.46 4.36
N ILE A 324 -5.57 30.15 4.52
CA ILE A 324 -5.08 28.77 4.67
C ILE A 324 -5.65 28.13 5.95
N LEU A 325 -5.55 28.81 7.10
CA LEU A 325 -6.06 28.29 8.37
C LEU A 325 -7.57 28.05 8.34
N ARG A 326 -8.35 28.94 7.70
CA ARG A 326 -9.78 28.76 7.51
C ARG A 326 -10.08 27.54 6.63
N SER A 327 -9.29 27.34 5.58
CA SER A 327 -9.44 26.19 4.66
C SER A 327 -9.13 24.86 5.37
N LEU A 328 -7.99 24.79 6.09
CA LEU A 328 -7.61 23.63 6.90
C LEU A 328 -8.61 23.36 8.04
N GLY A 329 -9.09 24.41 8.69
CA GLY A 329 -10.07 24.30 9.77
C GLY A 329 -11.43 23.78 9.29
N SER A 330 -11.83 24.09 8.05
CA SER A 330 -13.01 23.50 7.41
C SER A 330 -12.79 22.03 7.05
N ALA A 331 -11.64 21.73 6.44
CA ALA A 331 -11.27 20.38 6.03
C ALA A 331 -11.23 19.39 7.21
N LEU A 332 -10.69 19.82 8.36
CA LEU A 332 -10.65 19.01 9.60
C LEU A 332 -12.04 18.74 10.21
N ARG A 333 -13.08 19.48 9.82
CA ARG A 333 -14.46 19.22 10.25
C ARG A 333 -15.16 18.21 9.32
N GLY A 334 -14.48 17.71 8.29
CA GLY A 334 -14.99 16.72 7.33
C GLY A 334 -15.81 17.31 6.18
N GLY A 335 -16.11 18.61 6.20
CA GLY A 335 -16.92 19.27 5.17
C GLY A 335 -16.16 19.65 3.89
N GLY A 336 -14.87 19.35 3.82
CA GLY A 336 -14.02 19.86 2.74
C GLY A 336 -13.46 21.26 3.00
N VAL A 337 -12.62 21.73 2.07
CA VAL A 337 -12.26 23.14 1.99
C VAL A 337 -13.50 23.98 1.59
N PRO A 338 -13.63 25.21 2.10
CA PRO A 338 -14.81 26.03 1.82
C PRO A 338 -14.82 26.51 0.37
N ASP A 339 -16.00 26.74 -0.17
CA ASP A 339 -16.13 27.55 -1.39
C ASP A 339 -15.76 29.01 -1.05
N ALA A 340 -14.67 29.48 -1.62
CA ALA A 340 -14.08 30.77 -1.26
C ALA A 340 -13.24 31.37 -2.40
N PRO A 341 -13.18 32.71 -2.54
CA PRO A 341 -12.45 33.35 -3.64
C PRO A 341 -10.94 33.07 -3.71
N TRP A 342 -10.32 32.60 -2.63
CA TRP A 342 -8.90 32.24 -2.59
C TRP A 342 -8.64 30.76 -2.94
N LEU A 343 -9.68 30.02 -3.31
CA LEU A 343 -9.63 28.62 -3.73
C LEU A 343 -10.28 28.49 -5.11
N ASP A 344 -9.73 27.62 -5.94
CA ASP A 344 -10.42 27.04 -7.09
C ASP A 344 -10.52 25.53 -6.82
N ILE A 345 -11.74 24.99 -6.88
CA ILE A 345 -12.04 23.59 -6.58
C ILE A 345 -12.68 22.99 -7.83
N ARG A 346 -12.00 22.03 -8.45
CA ARG A 346 -12.54 21.23 -9.56
C ARG A 346 -12.73 19.79 -9.12
N ARG A 347 -13.77 19.16 -9.62
CA ARG A 347 -14.11 17.75 -9.40
C ARG A 347 -14.25 17.08 -10.76
N ASP A 348 -14.08 15.76 -10.79
CA ASP A 348 -14.26 14.95 -11.99
C ASP A 348 -13.39 15.42 -13.18
N VAL A 349 -12.15 15.82 -12.87
CA VAL A 349 -11.18 16.28 -13.86
C VAL A 349 -10.53 15.07 -14.54
N THR A 350 -10.74 14.94 -15.85
CA THR A 350 -10.12 13.89 -16.67
C THR A 350 -8.69 14.22 -17.06
N ARG A 351 -8.40 15.49 -17.34
CA ARG A 351 -7.08 15.96 -17.74
C ARG A 351 -6.86 17.41 -17.33
N LEU A 352 -5.63 17.70 -16.89
CA LEU A 352 -5.16 19.07 -16.71
C LEU A 352 -3.67 19.19 -17.04
N THR A 353 -3.26 20.40 -17.39
CA THR A 353 -1.84 20.78 -17.51
C THR A 353 -1.52 21.82 -16.46
N VAL A 354 -0.36 21.67 -15.82
CA VAL A 354 0.23 22.69 -14.96
C VAL A 354 1.51 23.17 -15.61
N ASP A 355 1.63 24.46 -15.86
CA ASP A 355 2.77 25.04 -16.56
C ASP A 355 3.21 26.39 -15.98
N ASN A 356 4.49 26.69 -16.15
CA ASN A 356 5.06 27.98 -15.81
C ASN A 356 6.41 28.20 -16.52
N PRO A 357 6.77 29.44 -16.90
CA PRO A 357 8.10 29.73 -17.47
C PRO A 357 9.27 29.40 -16.52
N THR A 358 9.09 29.52 -15.20
CA THR A 358 10.11 29.11 -14.21
C THR A 358 9.74 27.77 -13.59
N SER A 359 10.75 26.95 -13.30
CA SER A 359 10.52 25.64 -12.69
C SER A 359 9.83 25.76 -11.33
N PHE A 360 8.97 24.79 -11.02
CA PHE A 360 8.29 24.66 -9.74
C PHE A 360 8.41 23.21 -9.21
N PRO A 361 8.43 23.03 -7.88
CA PRO A 361 8.51 21.71 -7.27
C PRO A 361 7.21 20.92 -7.37
N TYR A 362 7.31 19.59 -7.40
CA TYR A 362 6.15 18.69 -7.33
C TYR A 362 6.46 17.38 -6.59
N GLN A 363 5.42 16.74 -6.08
CA GLN A 363 5.47 15.45 -5.37
C GLN A 363 4.33 14.53 -5.83
N LEU A 364 4.59 13.23 -5.89
CA LEU A 364 3.56 12.21 -6.13
C LEU A 364 3.49 11.26 -4.94
N ASP A 365 2.31 11.05 -4.36
CA ASP A 365 2.08 10.13 -3.23
C ASP A 365 3.05 10.35 -2.04
N GLY A 366 3.51 11.59 -1.83
CA GLY A 366 4.46 11.96 -0.78
C GLY A 366 5.95 11.81 -1.14
N ASP A 367 6.29 11.36 -2.35
CA ASP A 367 7.67 11.35 -2.88
C ASP A 367 7.96 12.64 -3.66
N TYR A 368 8.99 13.40 -3.26
CA TYR A 368 9.44 14.58 -4.00
C TYR A 368 10.20 14.19 -5.28
N LEU A 369 9.79 14.73 -6.44
CA LEU A 369 10.35 14.35 -7.76
C LEU A 369 11.17 15.46 -8.44
N GLY A 370 11.51 16.51 -7.70
CA GLY A 370 12.29 17.62 -8.23
C GLY A 370 11.41 18.76 -8.71
N GLU A 371 11.94 19.52 -9.68
CA GLU A 371 11.31 20.70 -10.24
C GLU A 371 11.10 20.52 -11.74
N THR A 372 10.05 21.14 -12.27
CA THR A 372 9.69 21.09 -13.69
C THR A 372 9.01 22.39 -14.10
N GLN A 373 8.97 22.67 -15.40
CA GLN A 373 8.22 23.77 -15.98
C GLN A 373 6.81 23.33 -16.44
N ARG A 374 6.58 22.03 -16.56
CA ARG A 374 5.31 21.47 -17.06
C ARG A 374 5.01 20.10 -16.45
N LEU A 375 3.75 19.91 -16.08
CA LEU A 375 3.16 18.65 -15.65
C LEU A 375 1.86 18.41 -16.42
N GLU A 376 1.68 17.20 -16.91
CA GLU A 376 0.47 16.75 -17.56
C GLU A 376 -0.16 15.67 -16.70
N PHE A 377 -1.37 15.95 -16.22
CA PHE A 377 -2.15 15.05 -15.39
C PHE A 377 -3.31 14.50 -16.18
N GLU A 378 -3.61 13.22 -15.95
CA GLU A 378 -4.82 12.60 -16.43
C GLU A 378 -5.36 11.58 -15.42
N HIS A 379 -6.67 11.41 -15.41
CA HIS A 379 -7.32 10.27 -14.80
C HIS A 379 -7.29 9.09 -15.78
N VAL A 380 -6.82 7.94 -15.32
CA VAL A 380 -6.87 6.69 -16.08
C VAL A 380 -7.92 5.80 -15.42
N PRO A 381 -9.14 5.69 -15.97
CA PRO A 381 -10.19 4.85 -15.41
C PRO A 381 -9.80 3.38 -15.52
N ASP A 382 -10.26 2.56 -14.56
CA ASP A 382 -10.02 1.12 -14.50
C ASP A 382 -8.54 0.71 -14.68
N ALA A 383 -7.62 1.59 -14.29
CA ALA A 383 -6.18 1.42 -14.47
C ALA A 383 -5.60 0.26 -13.65
N MET A 384 -6.26 -0.20 -12.59
CA MET A 384 -5.74 -1.25 -11.73
C MET A 384 -6.87 -2.01 -11.04
N ARG A 385 -6.68 -3.31 -10.78
CA ARG A 385 -7.59 -4.09 -9.94
C ARG A 385 -7.17 -4.00 -8.48
N LEU A 386 -8.11 -3.81 -7.56
CA LEU A 386 -7.85 -3.65 -6.13
C LEU A 386 -8.71 -4.62 -5.31
N VAL A 387 -8.09 -5.28 -4.32
CA VAL A 387 -8.79 -6.06 -3.28
C VAL A 387 -9.43 -5.10 -2.27
N ARG A 388 -10.76 -5.18 -2.07
CA ARG A 388 -11.53 -4.28 -1.20
C ARG A 388 -11.62 -4.80 0.25
N ALA A 389 -10.53 -4.64 1.00
CA ALA A 389 -10.44 -5.17 2.36
C ALA A 389 -11.19 -4.38 3.45
N GLY A 390 -11.45 -3.08 3.29
CA GLY A 390 -12.06 -2.25 4.35
C GLY A 390 -13.37 -1.54 3.97
N ALA A 391 -14.06 -2.05 2.93
CA ALA A 391 -15.36 -1.54 2.49
C ALA A 391 -16.51 -2.07 3.35
#